data_AF-A0A371DAC1-F1
#
_entry.id   AF-A0A371DAC1-F1
#
_cell.length_a   1.000
_cell.length_b   1.000
_cell.length_c   1.000
_cell.angle_alpha   90.00
_cell.angle_beta   90.00
_cell.angle_gamma   90.00
#
_symmetry.space_group_name_H-M   'P 1'
#
loop_
_entity.id
_entity.type
_entity.pdbx_description
1 polymer ?
#
loop_
_entity_poly.entity_id
_entity_poly.type
_entity_poly.pdbx_seq_one_letter_code
_entity_poly.pdbx_strand_id
1 'polypeptide(L)'
;MSPLQGFDQIVAVSQDQINASLDARFSLDAKSLIFKAQIESGETMSATMTPPTVKLFIDHEPFKCLFALHFDSGSFTFYTIRVVDGKPTVVPHEITIEGWTLAFTVNLGLDVLTTVPPEIKAKILIPGSYSVSQLLLDFTTADLMSFDPELSTTPGLEVPLGKDPERDDKIGSFIRVYLRDLKLTTNHSILGYAVTVTDPSVANPIAPSFPPTSVQFQTMAYQGDLPKKVSPGGRDCFLFLEMTDKRSAPHTLIDWAWNWAQPPSSPPGPREGGCMVLAKSVFWDAFFVGRATFLNRMALDMLNRVGWAIDNQDSTIGGAGLAWSLSDSNPSDGDLAWKTTNTTSVSWDWSHHAEQTSGFSPYWHDSDTQVTVELDTKNNAINFSANTHIWRENHTVTPINRTTMVEKCKINATVKWGFVFTLTSVADGALGVSTKASYSPPQTSLTKEQTSNFGHFEVQSDAELSANAKDHLDGVMGKIDLVHDVAEAFKNHSQFVFPGGGVFFMKDPAFNDDGDVVVGLTYKQE
;
A
#
# COMPACT_ATOMS: atom_id res chain seq x y z
N MET A 1 -15.70 1.85 8.33
CA MET A 1 -15.74 0.38 8.19
C MET A 1 -14.80 0.10 7.05
N SER A 2 -13.66 -0.51 7.38
CA SER A 2 -12.53 -0.57 6.45
C SER A 2 -12.92 -1.26 5.14
N PRO A 3 -12.52 -0.71 3.99
CA PRO A 3 -12.72 -1.35 2.68
C PRO A 3 -12.01 -2.71 2.55
N LEU A 4 -11.08 -3.01 3.47
CA LEU A 4 -10.34 -4.25 3.47
C LEU A 4 -11.12 -5.43 4.06
N GLN A 5 -12.19 -5.21 4.83
CA GLN A 5 -12.95 -6.27 5.52
C GLN A 5 -12.05 -7.30 6.26
N GLY A 6 -10.96 -6.85 6.87
CA GLY A 6 -10.03 -7.72 7.62
C GLY A 6 -8.94 -8.38 6.78
N PHE A 7 -8.90 -8.17 5.45
CA PHE A 7 -7.68 -8.39 4.68
C PHE A 7 -6.61 -7.36 5.07
N ASP A 8 -5.35 -7.70 4.83
CA ASP A 8 -4.22 -6.86 5.23
C ASP A 8 -3.82 -5.87 4.15
N GLN A 9 -3.97 -6.31 2.91
CA GLN A 9 -3.68 -5.52 1.74
C GLN A 9 -4.64 -5.91 0.63
N ILE A 10 -5.06 -4.93 -0.15
CA ILE A 10 -5.75 -5.15 -1.41
C ILE A 10 -5.07 -4.36 -2.49
N VAL A 11 -4.72 -5.03 -3.58
CA VAL A 11 -4.25 -4.40 -4.81
C VAL A 11 -5.33 -4.56 -5.87
N ALA A 12 -5.89 -3.44 -6.31
CA ALA A 12 -6.91 -3.40 -7.34
C ALA A 12 -6.32 -2.96 -8.67
N VAL A 13 -6.73 -3.62 -9.76
CA VAL A 13 -6.32 -3.31 -11.13
C VAL A 13 -7.56 -3.12 -11.98
N SER A 14 -7.66 -1.99 -12.67
CA SER A 14 -8.83 -1.70 -13.51
C SER A 14 -8.86 -2.56 -14.78
N GLN A 15 -10.06 -2.84 -15.27
CA GLN A 15 -10.31 -3.52 -16.54
C GLN A 15 -9.65 -2.79 -17.70
N ASP A 16 -9.77 -1.44 -17.76
CA ASP A 16 -9.08 -0.62 -18.76
C ASP A 16 -7.60 -0.94 -18.82
N GLN A 17 -6.97 -1.10 -17.66
CA GLN A 17 -5.55 -1.36 -17.56
C GLN A 17 -5.17 -2.79 -17.97
N ILE A 18 -6.02 -3.77 -17.64
CA ILE A 18 -5.84 -5.14 -18.13
C ILE A 18 -6.00 -5.20 -19.65
N ASN A 19 -7.01 -4.52 -20.20
CA ASN A 19 -7.23 -4.43 -21.64
C ASN A 19 -6.11 -3.69 -22.37
N ALA A 20 -5.56 -2.61 -21.79
CA ALA A 20 -4.38 -1.95 -22.35
C ALA A 20 -3.14 -2.86 -22.36
N SER A 21 -2.98 -3.72 -21.34
CA SER A 21 -1.91 -4.71 -21.32
C SER A 21 -2.11 -5.83 -22.36
N LEU A 22 -3.34 -6.27 -22.59
CA LEU A 22 -3.66 -7.22 -23.66
C LEU A 22 -3.41 -6.60 -25.04
N ASP A 23 -3.87 -5.37 -25.24
CA ASP A 23 -3.65 -4.59 -26.46
C ASP A 23 -2.17 -4.50 -26.82
N ALA A 24 -1.33 -4.07 -25.86
CA ALA A 24 0.10 -3.98 -26.06
C ALA A 24 0.74 -5.34 -26.41
N ARG A 25 0.36 -6.42 -25.73
CA ARG A 25 0.94 -7.76 -25.96
C ARG A 25 0.58 -8.35 -27.32
N PHE A 26 -0.70 -8.31 -27.68
CA PHE A 26 -1.14 -8.80 -28.99
C PHE A 26 -0.62 -7.92 -30.13
N SER A 27 -0.52 -6.60 -29.93
CA SER A 27 0.04 -5.70 -30.96
C SER A 27 1.54 -5.92 -31.20
N LEU A 28 2.30 -6.30 -30.16
CA LEU A 28 3.73 -6.62 -30.28
C LEU A 28 3.98 -7.97 -30.96
N ASP A 29 3.03 -8.91 -30.88
CA ASP A 29 3.08 -10.20 -31.57
C ASP A 29 2.02 -10.28 -32.68
N ALA A 30 2.35 -9.72 -33.84
CA ALA A 30 1.45 -9.70 -35.00
C ALA A 30 0.94 -11.09 -35.43
N LYS A 31 1.63 -12.20 -35.08
CA LYS A 31 1.14 -13.55 -35.38
C LYS A 31 -0.09 -13.92 -34.55
N SER A 32 -0.19 -13.40 -33.32
CA SER A 32 -1.33 -13.61 -32.43
C SER A 32 -2.59 -12.84 -32.85
N LEU A 33 -2.47 -11.91 -33.81
CA LEU A 33 -3.60 -11.24 -34.45
C LEU A 33 -4.13 -11.99 -35.68
N ILE A 34 -3.54 -13.15 -36.00
CA ILE A 34 -3.99 -14.01 -37.09
C ILE A 34 -4.75 -15.18 -36.50
N PHE A 35 -6.05 -15.23 -36.73
CA PHE A 35 -6.88 -16.38 -36.40
C PHE A 35 -6.78 -17.41 -37.52
N LYS A 36 -6.32 -18.62 -37.21
CA LYS A 36 -6.39 -19.76 -38.11
C LYS A 36 -6.77 -21.01 -37.34
N ALA A 37 -7.87 -21.62 -37.75
CA ALA A 37 -8.31 -22.90 -37.21
C ALA A 37 -8.80 -23.80 -38.35
N GLN A 38 -8.48 -25.08 -38.25
CA GLN A 38 -8.99 -26.11 -39.13
C GLN A 38 -9.54 -27.24 -38.25
N ILE A 39 -10.75 -27.71 -38.57
CA ILE A 39 -11.39 -28.84 -37.91
C ILE A 39 -11.57 -29.99 -38.92
N GLU A 40 -12.33 -31.02 -38.57
CA GLU A 40 -12.48 -32.22 -39.39
C GLU A 40 -12.99 -31.92 -40.81
N SER A 41 -12.63 -32.78 -41.76
CA SER A 41 -13.13 -32.76 -43.15
C SER A 41 -12.80 -31.51 -43.99
N GLY A 42 -11.79 -30.72 -43.61
CA GLY A 42 -11.33 -29.59 -44.42
C GLY A 42 -12.06 -28.27 -44.14
N GLU A 43 -12.90 -28.23 -43.11
CA GLU A 43 -13.54 -27.02 -42.61
C GLU A 43 -12.50 -26.08 -41.98
N THR A 44 -12.56 -24.80 -42.32
CA THR A 44 -11.54 -23.81 -41.93
C THR A 44 -12.15 -22.49 -41.52
N MET A 45 -11.53 -21.82 -40.56
CA MET A 45 -11.80 -20.43 -40.20
C MET A 45 -10.48 -19.67 -40.22
N SER A 46 -10.44 -18.58 -40.98
CA SER A 46 -9.25 -17.74 -41.11
C SER A 46 -9.64 -16.27 -41.06
N ALA A 47 -8.96 -15.50 -40.21
CA ALA A 47 -9.22 -14.09 -40.04
C ALA A 47 -8.01 -13.30 -39.55
N THR A 48 -8.10 -11.98 -39.71
CA THR A 48 -7.29 -11.01 -39.00
C THR A 48 -8.12 -10.43 -37.86
N MET A 49 -7.50 -10.22 -36.72
CA MET A 49 -8.12 -9.75 -35.50
C MET A 49 -7.53 -8.43 -35.04
N THR A 50 -8.31 -7.66 -34.27
CA THR A 50 -7.75 -6.66 -33.36
C THR A 50 -7.50 -7.31 -31.99
N PRO A 51 -6.69 -6.69 -31.12
CA PRO A 51 -6.41 -7.26 -29.81
C PRO A 51 -7.70 -7.57 -29.02
N PRO A 52 -7.77 -8.74 -28.35
CA PRO A 52 -8.94 -9.15 -27.60
C PRO A 52 -9.11 -8.31 -26.33
N THR A 53 -10.32 -8.32 -25.78
CA THR A 53 -10.64 -7.61 -24.53
C THR A 53 -11.28 -8.53 -23.50
N VAL A 54 -11.24 -8.12 -22.23
CA VAL A 54 -11.98 -8.72 -21.13
C VAL A 54 -13.01 -7.76 -20.56
N LYS A 55 -14.14 -8.31 -20.13
CA LYS A 55 -15.09 -7.69 -19.20
C LYS A 55 -15.07 -8.47 -17.89
N LEU A 56 -14.49 -7.88 -16.84
CA LEU A 56 -14.13 -8.58 -15.61
C LEU A 56 -15.32 -8.95 -14.74
N PHE A 57 -16.32 -8.08 -14.67
CA PHE A 57 -17.45 -8.32 -13.78
C PHE A 57 -18.57 -9.07 -14.50
N ILE A 58 -18.88 -10.25 -13.96
CA ILE A 58 -20.11 -10.99 -14.22
C ILE A 58 -20.84 -11.09 -12.89
N ASP A 59 -22.12 -10.73 -12.90
CA ASP A 59 -22.92 -10.72 -11.68
C ASP A 59 -22.93 -12.10 -11.01
N HIS A 60 -22.71 -12.12 -9.70
CA HIS A 60 -22.59 -13.33 -8.87
C HIS A 60 -21.50 -14.34 -9.26
N GLU A 61 -20.58 -14.01 -10.17
CA GLU A 61 -19.55 -14.91 -10.70
C GLU A 61 -18.14 -14.28 -10.58
N PRO A 62 -17.62 -14.07 -9.36
CA PRO A 62 -16.42 -13.25 -9.09
C PRO A 62 -15.10 -13.87 -9.58
N PHE A 63 -15.13 -15.11 -10.06
CA PHE A 63 -13.99 -15.84 -10.59
C PHE A 63 -14.09 -16.08 -12.10
N LYS A 64 -15.00 -15.38 -12.78
CA LYS A 64 -15.19 -15.47 -14.23
C LYS A 64 -15.15 -14.09 -14.85
N CYS A 65 -14.82 -14.06 -16.13
CA CYS A 65 -14.94 -12.86 -16.95
C CYS A 65 -15.42 -13.22 -18.36
N LEU A 66 -15.92 -12.23 -19.09
CA LEU A 66 -16.15 -12.39 -20.53
C LEU A 66 -14.87 -12.05 -21.27
N PHE A 67 -14.43 -12.95 -22.15
CA PHE A 67 -13.33 -12.73 -23.08
C PHE A 67 -13.91 -12.54 -24.48
N ALA A 68 -13.52 -11.45 -25.15
CA ALA A 68 -14.05 -11.06 -26.44
C ALA A 68 -12.96 -11.11 -27.51
N LEU A 69 -13.23 -11.88 -28.57
CA LEU A 69 -12.44 -11.90 -29.79
C LEU A 69 -13.05 -10.93 -30.80
N HIS A 70 -12.21 -10.08 -31.40
CA HIS A 70 -12.63 -9.06 -32.36
C HIS A 70 -12.05 -9.37 -33.74
N PHE A 71 -12.89 -9.67 -34.71
CA PHE A 71 -12.52 -10.02 -36.07
C PHE A 71 -12.61 -8.79 -36.97
N ASP A 72 -11.46 -8.35 -37.47
CA ASP A 72 -11.38 -7.23 -38.41
C ASP A 72 -11.81 -7.68 -39.81
N SER A 73 -11.32 -8.84 -40.26
CA SER A 73 -11.68 -9.42 -41.56
C SER A 73 -11.49 -10.93 -41.57
N GLY A 74 -12.21 -11.65 -42.43
CA GLY A 74 -12.01 -13.09 -42.63
C GLY A 74 -13.27 -13.83 -43.06
N SER A 75 -13.16 -15.15 -43.11
CA SER A 75 -14.29 -16.04 -43.37
C SER A 75 -14.13 -17.36 -42.63
N PHE A 76 -15.23 -18.08 -42.48
CA PHE A 76 -15.18 -19.50 -42.17
C PHE A 76 -16.03 -20.32 -43.13
N THR A 77 -15.56 -21.53 -43.39
CA THR A 77 -16.18 -22.52 -44.25
C THR A 77 -16.49 -23.75 -43.44
N PHE A 78 -17.74 -24.18 -43.46
CA PHE A 78 -18.21 -25.41 -42.81
C PHE A 78 -19.15 -26.17 -43.73
N TYR A 79 -19.36 -27.46 -43.45
CA TYR A 79 -20.24 -28.31 -44.25
C TYR A 79 -21.42 -28.79 -43.42
N THR A 80 -22.60 -28.84 -44.04
CA THR A 80 -23.77 -29.53 -43.46
C THR A 80 -24.22 -30.66 -44.36
N ILE A 81 -24.82 -31.71 -43.79
CA ILE A 81 -25.34 -32.84 -44.57
C ILE A 81 -26.84 -32.65 -44.77
N ARG A 82 -27.26 -32.53 -46.03
CA ARG A 82 -28.69 -32.51 -46.40
C ARG A 82 -29.06 -33.75 -47.19
N VAL A 83 -30.27 -34.24 -47.00
CA VAL A 83 -30.82 -35.32 -47.84
C VAL A 83 -31.47 -34.68 -49.06
N VAL A 84 -30.84 -34.84 -50.22
CA VAL A 84 -31.36 -34.41 -51.51
C VAL A 84 -31.64 -35.68 -52.32
N ASP A 85 -32.88 -35.84 -52.77
CA ASP A 85 -33.34 -37.03 -53.51
C ASP A 85 -33.04 -38.37 -52.81
N GLY A 86 -33.17 -38.40 -51.47
CA GLY A 86 -32.93 -39.60 -50.65
C GLY A 86 -31.46 -39.96 -50.44
N LYS A 87 -30.51 -39.11 -50.86
CA LYS A 87 -29.06 -39.31 -50.67
C LYS A 87 -28.45 -38.21 -49.79
N PRO A 88 -27.58 -38.57 -48.83
CA PRO A 88 -26.83 -37.59 -48.06
C PRO A 88 -25.88 -36.83 -49.00
N THR A 89 -26.06 -35.52 -49.07
CA THR A 89 -25.28 -34.59 -49.89
C THR A 89 -24.63 -33.57 -48.97
N VAL A 90 -23.33 -33.37 -49.13
CA VAL A 90 -22.56 -32.37 -48.38
C VAL A 90 -22.80 -31.01 -49.00
N VAL A 91 -23.23 -30.04 -48.20
CA VAL A 91 -23.49 -28.66 -48.61
C VAL A 91 -22.46 -27.75 -47.95
N PRO A 92 -21.58 -27.10 -48.72
CA PRO A 92 -20.65 -26.11 -48.19
C PRO A 92 -21.36 -24.80 -47.87
N HIS A 93 -20.95 -24.18 -46.78
CA HIS A 93 -21.33 -22.83 -46.38
C HIS A 93 -20.07 -22.02 -46.18
N GLU A 94 -20.04 -20.81 -46.73
CA GLU A 94 -18.97 -19.84 -46.50
C GLU A 94 -19.60 -18.56 -45.98
N ILE A 95 -19.10 -18.08 -44.83
CA ILE A 95 -19.63 -16.91 -44.15
C ILE A 95 -18.48 -15.94 -43.88
N THR A 96 -18.65 -14.69 -44.32
CA THR A 96 -17.75 -13.58 -43.98
C THR A 96 -17.95 -13.17 -42.52
N ILE A 97 -16.86 -12.96 -41.79
CA ILE A 97 -16.86 -12.61 -40.36
C ILE A 97 -16.25 -11.23 -40.06
N GLU A 98 -16.19 -10.38 -41.08
CA GLU A 98 -15.75 -9.00 -40.96
C GLU A 98 -16.62 -8.22 -39.95
N GLY A 99 -15.95 -7.58 -39.00
CA GLY A 99 -16.59 -6.82 -37.92
C GLY A 99 -17.28 -7.67 -36.84
N TRP A 100 -17.07 -8.99 -36.82
CA TRP A 100 -17.64 -9.84 -35.78
C TRP A 100 -16.91 -9.63 -34.44
N THR A 101 -17.68 -9.61 -33.35
CA THR A 101 -17.16 -9.78 -31.99
C THR A 101 -17.83 -11.00 -31.37
N LEU A 102 -17.02 -11.92 -30.84
CA LEU A 102 -17.52 -13.12 -30.15
C LEU A 102 -17.03 -13.08 -28.71
N ALA A 103 -17.96 -12.87 -27.78
CA ALA A 103 -17.69 -12.80 -26.35
C ALA A 103 -18.24 -14.03 -25.64
N PHE A 104 -17.42 -14.66 -24.80
CA PHE A 104 -17.78 -15.86 -24.07
C PHE A 104 -17.13 -15.88 -22.70
N THR A 105 -17.72 -16.65 -21.79
CA THR A 105 -17.26 -16.74 -20.40
C THR A 105 -16.02 -17.63 -20.31
N VAL A 106 -15.03 -17.20 -19.53
CA VAL A 106 -13.87 -18.00 -19.13
C VAL A 106 -13.66 -17.88 -17.62
N ASN A 107 -13.15 -18.94 -16.99
CA ASN A 107 -12.75 -18.88 -15.60
C ASN A 107 -11.40 -18.15 -15.47
N LEU A 108 -11.25 -17.44 -14.36
CA LEU A 108 -10.00 -16.89 -13.89
C LEU A 108 -9.39 -17.84 -12.86
N GLY A 109 -8.07 -17.95 -12.85
CA GLY A 109 -7.35 -18.80 -11.90
C GLY A 109 -6.01 -18.21 -11.48
N LEU A 110 -5.58 -18.54 -10.27
CA LEU A 110 -4.21 -18.33 -9.80
C LEU A 110 -3.47 -19.66 -9.80
N ASP A 111 -2.50 -19.80 -10.70
CA ASP A 111 -1.63 -20.98 -10.73
C ASP A 111 -0.27 -20.65 -10.10
N VAL A 112 0.12 -21.41 -9.09
CA VAL A 112 1.46 -21.30 -8.50
C VAL A 112 2.49 -21.87 -9.47
N LEU A 113 3.46 -21.05 -9.83
CA LEU A 113 4.52 -21.41 -10.77
C LEU A 113 5.60 -22.26 -10.10
N THR A 114 5.91 -23.40 -10.72
CA THR A 114 7.09 -24.20 -10.35
C THR A 114 8.39 -23.57 -10.82
N THR A 115 8.36 -22.83 -11.93
CA THR A 115 9.50 -22.08 -12.49
C THR A 115 9.07 -20.65 -12.79
N VAL A 116 9.77 -19.69 -12.21
CA VAL A 116 9.45 -18.26 -12.34
C VAL A 116 10.10 -17.68 -13.60
N PRO A 117 9.36 -16.96 -14.46
CA PRO A 117 9.91 -16.33 -15.67
C PRO A 117 11.08 -15.39 -15.36
N PRO A 118 12.14 -15.34 -16.19
CA PRO A 118 13.32 -14.50 -15.96
C PRO A 118 13.01 -13.03 -15.74
N GLU A 119 12.04 -12.48 -16.46
CA GLU A 119 11.60 -11.08 -16.38
C GLU A 119 10.92 -10.75 -15.05
N ILE A 120 10.21 -11.71 -14.44
CA ILE A 120 9.61 -11.57 -13.11
C ILE A 120 10.70 -11.79 -12.05
N LYS A 121 11.57 -12.78 -12.25
CA LYS A 121 12.70 -13.04 -11.36
C LYS A 121 13.65 -11.85 -11.24
N ALA A 122 13.86 -11.09 -12.32
CA ALA A 122 14.68 -9.88 -12.30
C ALA A 122 14.06 -8.72 -11.50
N LYS A 123 12.73 -8.76 -11.30
CA LYS A 123 11.97 -7.73 -10.56
C LYS A 123 11.76 -8.08 -9.09
N ILE A 124 12.11 -9.30 -8.66
CA ILE A 124 11.95 -9.76 -7.28
C ILE A 124 13.34 -9.83 -6.63
N LEU A 125 13.50 -9.13 -5.50
CA LEU A 125 14.80 -8.86 -4.86
C LEU A 125 15.58 -10.07 -4.33
N ILE A 126 14.93 -11.19 -3.93
CA ILE A 126 15.61 -12.31 -3.24
C ILE A 126 15.16 -13.69 -3.75
N PRO A 127 15.84 -14.27 -4.76
CA PRO A 127 15.55 -15.60 -5.31
C PRO A 127 15.50 -16.71 -4.24
N GLY A 128 14.36 -17.42 -4.14
CA GLY A 128 14.22 -18.64 -3.32
C GLY A 128 13.38 -18.52 -2.05
N SER A 129 12.95 -17.31 -1.68
CA SER A 129 12.09 -17.07 -0.49
C SER A 129 10.61 -16.79 -0.84
N TYR A 130 10.26 -16.90 -2.12
CA TYR A 130 8.97 -16.50 -2.65
C TYR A 130 8.30 -17.59 -3.50
N SER A 131 6.98 -17.53 -3.55
CA SER A 131 6.11 -18.25 -4.47
C SER A 131 5.47 -17.23 -5.41
N VAL A 132 5.45 -17.51 -6.70
CA VAL A 132 4.79 -16.63 -7.69
C VAL A 132 3.56 -17.33 -8.23
N SER A 133 2.42 -16.68 -8.12
CA SER A 133 1.17 -17.10 -8.74
C SER A 133 0.95 -16.28 -10.01
N GLN A 134 0.64 -16.95 -11.12
CA GLN A 134 0.19 -16.29 -12.34
C GLN A 134 -1.34 -16.20 -12.33
N LEU A 135 -1.85 -15.02 -12.67
CA LEU A 135 -3.27 -14.84 -12.97
C LEU A 135 -3.51 -15.25 -14.41
N LEU A 136 -4.44 -16.19 -14.62
CA LEU A 136 -4.71 -16.79 -15.91
C LEU A 136 -6.17 -16.63 -16.32
N LEU A 137 -6.36 -16.42 -17.63
CA LEU A 137 -7.58 -16.80 -18.34
C LEU A 137 -7.50 -18.30 -18.63
N ASP A 138 -8.32 -19.11 -17.96
CA ASP A 138 -8.37 -20.55 -18.24
C ASP A 138 -9.23 -20.84 -19.47
N PHE A 139 -8.60 -20.76 -20.64
CA PHE A 139 -9.26 -21.07 -21.90
C PHE A 139 -9.80 -22.50 -22.02
N THR A 140 -9.42 -23.43 -21.14
CA THR A 140 -10.02 -24.78 -21.13
C THR A 140 -11.46 -24.80 -20.60
N THR A 141 -11.86 -23.73 -19.90
CA THR A 141 -13.18 -23.55 -19.30
C THR A 141 -14.10 -22.66 -20.14
N ALA A 142 -13.65 -22.25 -21.34
CA ALA A 142 -14.42 -21.36 -22.20
C ALA A 142 -15.81 -21.92 -22.54
N ASP A 143 -16.87 -21.17 -22.22
CA ASP A 143 -18.24 -21.51 -22.61
C ASP A 143 -18.49 -21.06 -24.06
N LEU A 144 -18.08 -21.92 -24.99
CA LEU A 144 -18.22 -21.69 -26.43
C LEU A 144 -19.59 -22.11 -26.99
N MET A 145 -20.52 -22.50 -26.10
CA MET A 145 -21.90 -22.83 -26.49
C MET A 145 -22.87 -21.69 -26.16
N SER A 146 -22.49 -20.78 -25.27
CA SER A 146 -23.32 -19.65 -24.82
C SER A 146 -22.56 -18.33 -24.95
N PHE A 147 -22.56 -17.77 -26.16
CA PHE A 147 -22.00 -16.43 -26.39
C PHE A 147 -22.83 -15.35 -25.69
N ASP A 148 -22.16 -14.33 -25.16
CA ASP A 148 -22.81 -13.20 -24.50
C ASP A 148 -23.57 -12.36 -25.54
N PRO A 149 -24.90 -12.17 -25.40
CA PRO A 149 -25.70 -11.50 -26.41
C PRO A 149 -25.54 -9.98 -26.43
N GLU A 150 -25.00 -9.36 -25.36
CA GLU A 150 -24.80 -7.91 -25.29
C GLU A 150 -23.47 -7.49 -25.91
N LEU A 151 -22.43 -8.30 -25.73
CA LEU A 151 -21.08 -8.05 -26.23
C LEU A 151 -20.80 -8.71 -27.58
N SER A 152 -21.49 -9.79 -27.93
CA SER A 152 -21.27 -10.46 -29.20
C SER A 152 -22.05 -9.77 -30.33
N THR A 153 -21.36 -9.47 -31.41
CA THR A 153 -21.93 -8.86 -32.62
C THR A 153 -21.53 -9.70 -33.83
N THR A 154 -22.49 -10.03 -34.68
CA THR A 154 -22.24 -10.80 -35.91
C THR A 154 -22.89 -10.12 -37.12
N PRO A 155 -22.36 -8.97 -37.58
CA PRO A 155 -22.88 -8.27 -38.76
C PRO A 155 -22.97 -9.19 -39.97
N GLY A 156 -24.05 -9.07 -40.74
CA GLY A 156 -24.27 -9.86 -41.96
C GLY A 156 -24.70 -11.32 -41.73
N LEU A 157 -24.83 -11.77 -40.48
CA LEU A 157 -25.33 -13.10 -40.16
C LEU A 157 -26.86 -13.14 -40.21
N GLU A 158 -27.43 -13.86 -41.18
CA GLU A 158 -28.89 -13.92 -41.38
C GLU A 158 -29.65 -14.56 -40.21
N VAL A 159 -29.09 -15.63 -39.64
CA VAL A 159 -29.65 -16.33 -38.48
C VAL A 159 -28.80 -16.00 -37.25
N PRO A 160 -29.33 -15.32 -36.21
CA PRO A 160 -28.52 -14.94 -35.05
C PRO A 160 -27.81 -16.12 -34.36
N LEU A 161 -26.74 -15.84 -33.62
CA LEU A 161 -26.10 -16.83 -32.74
C LEU A 161 -27.11 -17.41 -31.74
N GLY A 162 -26.97 -18.70 -31.43
CA GLY A 162 -27.87 -19.48 -30.58
C GLY A 162 -29.14 -19.97 -31.27
N LYS A 163 -29.31 -19.70 -32.57
CA LYS A 163 -30.49 -20.13 -33.35
C LYS A 163 -30.17 -21.17 -34.42
N ASP A 164 -28.89 -21.44 -34.69
CA ASP A 164 -28.43 -22.48 -35.61
C ASP A 164 -27.39 -23.37 -34.91
N PRO A 165 -27.82 -24.45 -34.22
CA PRO A 165 -26.94 -25.26 -33.40
C PRO A 165 -25.79 -25.91 -34.17
N GLU A 166 -25.99 -26.28 -35.43
CA GLU A 166 -24.95 -26.94 -36.23
C GLU A 166 -23.84 -25.95 -36.58
N ARG A 167 -24.18 -24.74 -37.03
CA ARG A 167 -23.20 -23.68 -37.29
C ARG A 167 -22.51 -23.21 -36.00
N ASP A 168 -23.28 -23.01 -34.94
CA ASP A 168 -22.76 -22.43 -33.69
C ASP A 168 -21.78 -23.39 -33.00
N ASP A 169 -22.02 -24.71 -33.06
CA ASP A 169 -21.09 -25.74 -32.60
C ASP A 169 -19.76 -25.73 -33.40
N LYS A 170 -19.82 -25.46 -34.72
CA LYS A 170 -18.63 -25.32 -35.57
C LYS A 170 -17.82 -24.08 -35.20
N ILE A 171 -18.48 -22.94 -34.98
CA ILE A 171 -17.81 -21.70 -34.51
C ILE A 171 -17.10 -21.97 -33.18
N GLY A 172 -17.79 -22.60 -32.22
CA GLY A 172 -17.21 -22.98 -30.93
C GLY A 172 -16.00 -23.92 -31.09
N SER A 173 -16.07 -24.88 -32.01
CA SER A 173 -14.96 -25.78 -32.32
C SER A 173 -13.73 -25.07 -32.89
N PHE A 174 -13.91 -24.12 -33.81
CA PHE A 174 -12.82 -23.32 -34.35
C PHE A 174 -12.14 -22.47 -33.27
N ILE A 175 -12.93 -21.78 -32.44
CA ILE A 175 -12.40 -20.97 -31.34
C ILE A 175 -11.63 -21.85 -30.36
N ARG A 176 -12.13 -23.05 -30.05
CA ARG A 176 -11.44 -24.00 -29.16
C ARG A 176 -10.06 -24.39 -29.69
N VAL A 177 -9.93 -24.62 -31.00
CA VAL A 177 -8.64 -24.91 -31.64
C VAL A 177 -7.69 -23.72 -31.50
N TYR A 178 -8.18 -22.51 -31.82
CA TYR A 178 -7.38 -21.29 -31.70
C TYR A 178 -6.90 -21.03 -30.26
N LEU A 179 -7.80 -21.11 -29.27
CA LEU A 179 -7.45 -20.88 -27.87
C LEU A 179 -6.45 -21.91 -27.33
N ARG A 180 -6.53 -23.17 -27.79
CA ARG A 180 -5.55 -24.21 -27.46
C ARG A 180 -4.18 -23.84 -28.02
N ASP A 181 -4.11 -23.42 -29.28
CA ASP A 181 -2.85 -23.02 -29.92
C ASP A 181 -2.25 -21.79 -29.23
N LEU A 182 -3.08 -20.79 -28.93
CA LEU A 182 -2.68 -19.58 -28.23
C LEU A 182 -2.07 -19.90 -26.85
N LYS A 183 -2.68 -20.80 -26.08
CA LYS A 183 -2.19 -21.26 -24.76
C LYS A 183 -0.85 -22.04 -24.86
N LEU A 184 -0.61 -22.76 -25.95
CA LEU A 184 0.59 -23.58 -26.13
C LEU A 184 1.78 -22.78 -26.69
N THR A 185 1.51 -21.73 -27.44
CA THR A 185 2.53 -21.02 -28.22
C THR A 185 2.88 -19.65 -27.64
N THR A 186 2.04 -19.08 -26.77
CA THR A 186 2.22 -17.74 -26.23
C THR A 186 1.87 -17.66 -24.73
N ASN A 187 2.19 -16.52 -24.12
CA ASN A 187 1.83 -16.18 -22.73
C ASN A 187 0.58 -15.28 -22.67
N HIS A 188 -0.24 -15.25 -23.72
CA HIS A 188 -1.37 -14.33 -23.85
C HIS A 188 -2.57 -14.65 -22.96
N SER A 189 -2.59 -15.82 -22.31
CA SER A 189 -3.57 -16.14 -21.26
C SER A 189 -3.20 -15.54 -19.90
N ILE A 190 -1.99 -15.02 -19.69
CA ILE A 190 -1.54 -14.50 -18.40
C ILE A 190 -1.99 -13.05 -18.26
N LEU A 191 -2.74 -12.70 -17.21
CA LEU A 191 -3.15 -11.33 -16.95
C LEU A 191 -2.25 -10.59 -15.96
N GLY A 192 -1.45 -11.32 -15.19
CA GLY A 192 -0.53 -10.73 -14.22
C GLY A 192 0.13 -11.77 -13.32
N TYR A 193 0.91 -11.30 -12.36
CA TYR A 193 1.54 -12.13 -11.34
C TYR A 193 1.31 -11.55 -9.96
N ALA A 194 1.17 -12.43 -8.97
CA ALA A 194 1.20 -12.11 -7.55
C ALA A 194 2.35 -12.89 -6.90
N VAL A 195 3.06 -12.27 -5.97
CA VAL A 195 4.21 -12.85 -5.28
C VAL A 195 3.87 -12.98 -3.82
N THR A 196 3.99 -14.17 -3.25
CA THR A 196 3.90 -14.39 -1.81
C THR A 196 5.23 -14.85 -1.25
N VAL A 197 5.46 -14.63 0.04
CA VAL A 197 6.73 -14.96 0.70
C VAL A 197 6.54 -15.94 1.85
N THR A 198 7.52 -16.82 2.03
CA THR A 198 7.51 -17.78 3.16
C THR A 198 8.11 -17.16 4.43
N ASP A 199 9.09 -16.26 4.25
CA ASP A 199 9.73 -15.51 5.34
C ASP A 199 9.73 -14.00 5.02
N PRO A 200 8.75 -13.25 5.57
CA PRO A 200 8.66 -11.82 5.38
C PRO A 200 9.88 -11.04 5.90
N SER A 201 10.55 -11.55 6.94
CA SER A 201 11.72 -10.87 7.54
C SER A 201 12.94 -10.90 6.63
N VAL A 202 13.04 -11.91 5.76
CA VAL A 202 14.06 -11.96 4.71
C VAL A 202 13.65 -11.09 3.53
N ALA A 203 12.38 -11.16 3.11
CA ALA A 203 11.88 -10.44 1.93
C ALA A 203 11.89 -8.92 2.10
N ASN A 204 11.53 -8.43 3.29
CA ASN A 204 11.59 -7.02 3.64
C ASN A 204 12.03 -6.88 5.11
N PRO A 205 13.34 -6.88 5.40
CA PRO A 205 13.85 -6.79 6.77
C PRO A 205 13.43 -5.50 7.49
N ILE A 206 13.15 -4.45 6.72
CA ILE A 206 12.78 -3.13 7.25
C ILE A 206 11.30 -3.09 7.64
N ALA A 207 10.43 -3.70 6.82
CA ALA A 207 9.01 -3.84 7.10
C ALA A 207 8.54 -5.28 6.88
N PRO A 208 8.83 -6.21 7.79
CA PRO A 208 8.40 -7.61 7.68
C PRO A 208 6.87 -7.78 7.68
N SER A 209 6.12 -6.76 8.12
CA SER A 209 4.67 -6.77 8.08
C SER A 209 4.09 -6.54 6.68
N PHE A 210 4.87 -6.05 5.71
CA PHE A 210 4.35 -5.66 4.39
C PHE A 210 4.26 -6.81 3.38
N PRO A 211 5.24 -7.74 3.29
CA PRO A 211 5.19 -8.79 2.29
C PRO A 211 3.97 -9.71 2.45
N PRO A 212 3.20 -9.96 1.39
CA PRO A 212 2.09 -10.89 1.45
C PRO A 212 2.60 -12.33 1.59
N THR A 213 1.94 -13.07 2.46
CA THR A 213 2.20 -14.50 2.74
C THR A 213 1.16 -15.41 2.12
N SER A 214 -0.02 -14.86 1.81
CA SER A 214 -1.04 -15.52 1.00
C SER A 214 -1.78 -14.50 0.16
N VAL A 215 -2.33 -14.96 -0.95
CA VAL A 215 -3.11 -14.14 -1.89
C VAL A 215 -4.32 -14.93 -2.38
N GLN A 216 -5.46 -14.26 -2.43
CA GLN A 216 -6.67 -14.68 -3.11
C GLN A 216 -7.07 -13.60 -4.12
N PHE A 217 -8.15 -13.80 -4.85
CA PHE A 217 -8.60 -12.80 -5.81
C PHE A 217 -10.11 -12.78 -5.98
N GLN A 218 -10.61 -11.70 -6.56
CA GLN A 218 -11.98 -11.60 -7.06
C GLN A 218 -12.09 -10.51 -8.12
N THR A 219 -13.13 -10.56 -8.96
CA THR A 219 -13.56 -9.42 -9.76
C THR A 219 -14.65 -8.63 -9.04
N MET A 220 -14.71 -7.33 -9.31
CA MET A 220 -15.67 -6.45 -8.63
C MET A 220 -16.09 -5.28 -9.52
N ALA A 221 -17.40 -4.99 -9.50
CA ALA A 221 -17.98 -3.89 -10.27
C ALA A 221 -17.64 -2.53 -9.68
N TYR A 222 -17.46 -1.53 -10.56
CA TYR A 222 -17.47 -0.12 -10.17
C TYR A 222 -18.90 0.35 -9.84
N GLN A 223 -19.07 1.12 -8.76
CA GLN A 223 -20.38 1.52 -8.20
C GLN A 223 -20.74 3.01 -8.38
N GLY A 224 -19.89 3.83 -8.99
CA GLY A 224 -20.15 5.28 -9.13
C GLY A 224 -21.04 5.67 -10.32
N ASP A 225 -21.70 6.83 -10.22
CA ASP A 225 -22.39 7.47 -11.34
C ASP A 225 -21.36 7.78 -12.46
N LEU A 226 -21.43 7.03 -13.56
CA LEU A 226 -20.63 7.31 -14.75
C LEU A 226 -20.93 8.76 -15.21
N PRO A 227 -19.94 9.64 -15.40
CA PRO A 227 -20.18 10.81 -16.23
C PRO A 227 -20.57 10.27 -17.61
N LYS A 228 -21.77 10.65 -18.08
CA LYS A 228 -22.32 10.31 -19.40
C LYS A 228 -21.20 10.43 -20.46
N LYS A 229 -20.83 9.30 -21.07
CA LYS A 229 -19.75 9.07 -22.07
C LYS A 229 -18.39 8.52 -21.57
N VAL A 230 -18.38 7.64 -20.58
CA VAL A 230 -17.33 6.59 -20.52
C VAL A 230 -18.00 5.28 -20.90
N SER A 231 -17.39 4.51 -21.83
CA SER A 231 -17.94 3.21 -22.22
C SER A 231 -18.18 2.34 -20.97
N PRO A 232 -19.35 1.69 -20.84
CA PRO A 232 -19.62 0.79 -19.72
C PRO A 232 -18.53 -0.28 -19.59
N GLY A 233 -18.00 -0.50 -18.38
CA GLY A 233 -17.09 -1.61 -18.06
C GLY A 233 -15.62 -1.27 -17.84
N GLY A 234 -15.11 -0.10 -18.25
CA GLY A 234 -13.66 0.18 -18.15
C GLY A 234 -13.07 0.25 -16.73
N ARG A 235 -13.91 0.35 -15.69
CA ARG A 235 -13.49 0.60 -14.29
C ARG A 235 -13.76 -0.55 -13.34
N ASP A 236 -14.36 -1.64 -13.82
CA ASP A 236 -14.45 -2.85 -13.03
C ASP A 236 -13.04 -3.29 -12.67
N CYS A 237 -12.86 -3.87 -11.49
CA CYS A 237 -11.54 -4.14 -10.95
C CYS A 237 -11.34 -5.63 -10.72
N PHE A 238 -10.12 -6.06 -10.99
CA PHE A 238 -9.58 -7.29 -10.44
C PHE A 238 -8.90 -6.95 -9.13
N LEU A 239 -9.24 -7.65 -8.05
CA LEU A 239 -8.67 -7.45 -6.72
C LEU A 239 -7.76 -8.62 -6.36
N PHE A 240 -6.52 -8.33 -5.97
CA PHE A 240 -5.68 -9.24 -5.20
C PHE A 240 -5.95 -9.00 -3.73
N LEU A 241 -6.36 -10.04 -3.01
CA LEU A 241 -6.72 -10.00 -1.60
C LEU A 241 -5.60 -10.67 -0.81
N GLU A 242 -4.83 -9.90 -0.06
CA GLU A 242 -3.55 -10.34 0.49
C GLU A 242 -3.57 -10.38 2.02
N MET A 243 -2.92 -11.40 2.58
CA MET A 243 -2.65 -11.51 4.02
C MET A 243 -1.15 -11.54 4.28
N THR A 244 -0.75 -10.91 5.38
CA THR A 244 0.62 -10.77 5.85
C THR A 244 0.84 -11.63 7.09
N ASP A 245 2.11 -11.82 7.47
CA ASP A 245 2.48 -12.52 8.71
C ASP A 245 1.83 -13.91 8.91
N LYS A 246 1.60 -14.62 7.80
CA LYS A 246 0.98 -15.96 7.76
C LYS A 246 -0.41 -16.00 8.41
N ARG A 247 -1.10 -14.86 8.51
CA ARG A 247 -2.47 -14.80 8.99
C ARG A 247 -3.41 -15.46 7.98
N SER A 248 -4.42 -16.14 8.51
CA SER A 248 -5.49 -16.74 7.70
C SER A 248 -6.37 -15.65 7.10
N ALA A 249 -6.78 -15.85 5.85
CA ALA A 249 -7.77 -14.98 5.22
C ALA A 249 -9.08 -14.99 6.04
N PRO A 250 -9.68 -13.82 6.31
CA PRO A 250 -10.90 -13.72 7.13
C PRO A 250 -12.11 -14.38 6.46
N HIS A 251 -12.14 -14.36 5.13
CA HIS A 251 -13.16 -14.92 4.26
C HIS A 251 -12.60 -15.06 2.84
N THR A 252 -13.39 -15.64 1.93
CA THR A 252 -12.97 -15.89 0.54
C THR A 252 -13.16 -14.67 -0.37
N LEU A 253 -14.14 -13.83 -0.05
CA LEU A 253 -14.55 -12.68 -0.85
C LEU A 253 -14.80 -11.47 0.05
N ILE A 254 -14.88 -10.30 -0.57
CA ILE A 254 -15.32 -9.04 0.05
C ILE A 254 -16.77 -8.79 -0.33
N ASP A 255 -17.60 -8.57 0.67
CA ASP A 255 -19.06 -8.55 0.53
C ASP A 255 -19.64 -7.25 -0.05
N TRP A 256 -18.90 -6.13 -0.03
CA TRP A 256 -19.42 -4.84 -0.48
C TRP A 256 -18.48 -4.17 -1.47
N ALA A 257 -19.08 -3.49 -2.45
CA ALA A 257 -18.35 -2.90 -3.56
C ALA A 257 -17.89 -1.47 -3.26
N TRP A 258 -16.57 -1.29 -3.16
CA TRP A 258 -15.89 0.01 -3.12
C TRP A 258 -15.40 0.44 -4.52
N ASN A 259 -15.24 1.74 -4.75
CA ASN A 259 -14.70 2.26 -6.02
C ASN A 259 -13.17 2.25 -5.98
N TRP A 260 -12.56 1.09 -6.30
CA TRP A 260 -11.11 0.88 -6.28
C TRP A 260 -10.34 1.56 -7.42
N ALA A 261 -11.02 2.01 -8.47
CA ALA A 261 -10.41 2.78 -9.56
C ALA A 261 -11.14 4.12 -9.69
N GLN A 262 -10.45 5.22 -9.42
CA GLN A 262 -11.03 6.55 -9.51
C GLN A 262 -10.87 7.14 -10.93
N PRO A 263 -11.80 8.00 -11.37
CA PRO A 263 -11.55 8.82 -12.55
C PRO A 263 -10.32 9.71 -12.33
N PRO A 264 -9.59 10.07 -13.39
CA PRO A 264 -8.49 11.03 -13.27
C PRO A 264 -8.98 12.33 -12.62
N SER A 265 -8.24 12.80 -11.61
CA SER A 265 -8.56 13.97 -10.79
C SER A 265 -8.62 15.29 -11.58
N SER A 266 -8.04 15.36 -12.78
CA SER A 266 -8.18 16.48 -13.72
C SER A 266 -7.97 16.02 -15.17
N PRO A 267 -8.96 16.15 -16.08
CA PRO A 267 -8.75 15.91 -17.51
C PRO A 267 -7.97 17.06 -18.17
N PRO A 268 -7.01 16.79 -19.09
CA PRO A 268 -6.46 15.48 -19.46
C PRO A 268 -5.39 15.05 -18.45
N GLY A 269 -5.65 13.98 -17.71
CA GLY A 269 -4.71 13.37 -16.77
C GLY A 269 -4.65 11.86 -17.01
N PRO A 270 -3.53 11.19 -16.68
CA PRO A 270 -3.44 9.75 -16.80
C PRO A 270 -4.55 9.11 -15.95
N ARG A 271 -5.29 8.15 -16.53
CA ARG A 271 -6.28 7.37 -15.77
C ARG A 271 -5.54 6.61 -14.68
N GLU A 272 -6.09 6.59 -13.47
CA GLU A 272 -5.54 5.74 -12.42
C GLU A 272 -5.76 4.27 -12.85
N GLY A 273 -4.68 3.51 -12.91
CA GLY A 273 -4.70 2.10 -13.33
C GLY A 273 -5.23 1.16 -12.25
N GLY A 274 -5.47 1.69 -11.04
CA GLY A 274 -5.92 0.95 -9.88
C GLY A 274 -5.59 1.68 -8.58
N CYS A 275 -5.77 0.99 -7.46
CA CYS A 275 -5.32 1.45 -6.16
C CYS A 275 -4.77 0.29 -5.33
N MET A 276 -3.98 0.62 -4.32
CA MET A 276 -3.55 -0.28 -3.27
C MET A 276 -4.03 0.27 -1.95
N VAL A 277 -4.56 -0.59 -1.08
CA VAL A 277 -4.89 -0.26 0.29
C VAL A 277 -4.14 -1.19 1.22
N LEU A 278 -3.47 -0.63 2.22
CA LEU A 278 -2.71 -1.34 3.24
C LEU A 278 -3.32 -1.05 4.61
N ALA A 279 -3.66 -2.09 5.35
CA ALA A 279 -4.36 -1.98 6.62
C ALA A 279 -3.57 -1.15 7.63
N LYS A 280 -4.29 -0.39 8.46
CA LYS A 280 -3.71 0.28 9.63
C LYS A 280 -2.91 -0.70 10.51
N SER A 281 -3.42 -1.91 10.72
CA SER A 281 -2.75 -2.94 11.51
C SER A 281 -1.38 -3.34 10.96
N VAL A 282 -1.20 -3.25 9.65
CA VAL A 282 0.06 -3.59 8.95
C VAL A 282 1.03 -2.41 8.95
N PHE A 283 0.55 -1.23 8.57
CA PHE A 283 1.37 -0.03 8.46
C PHE A 283 1.62 0.64 9.82
N TRP A 284 0.56 1.02 10.52
CA TRP A 284 0.65 1.80 11.75
C TRP A 284 1.06 0.93 12.92
N ASP A 285 0.27 -0.11 13.22
CA ASP A 285 0.44 -0.90 14.45
C ASP A 285 1.71 -1.77 14.39
N ALA A 286 1.94 -2.49 13.29
CA ALA A 286 3.06 -3.43 13.18
C ALA A 286 4.39 -2.80 12.73
N PHE A 287 4.36 -1.75 11.91
CA PHE A 287 5.58 -1.15 11.35
C PHE A 287 5.93 0.20 11.99
N PHE A 288 5.02 1.18 11.93
CA PHE A 288 5.32 2.56 12.31
C PHE A 288 5.55 2.73 13.82
N VAL A 289 4.64 2.22 14.66
CA VAL A 289 4.70 2.41 16.12
C VAL A 289 6.01 1.86 16.71
N GLY A 290 6.42 0.65 16.30
CA GLY A 290 7.68 0.06 16.77
C GLY A 290 8.90 0.89 16.38
N ARG A 291 8.91 1.46 15.16
CA ARG A 291 9.99 2.36 14.74
C ARG A 291 9.93 3.71 15.43
N ALA A 292 8.76 4.21 15.81
CA ALA A 292 8.61 5.48 16.49
C ALA A 292 9.28 5.51 17.88
N THR A 293 9.65 4.38 18.49
CA THR A 293 10.24 4.32 19.84
C THR A 293 11.50 5.18 20.02
N PHE A 294 12.27 5.48 18.96
CA PHE A 294 13.40 6.42 19.07
C PHE A 294 12.96 7.81 19.57
N LEU A 295 11.70 8.19 19.35
CA LEU A 295 11.14 9.47 19.79
C LEU A 295 11.01 9.57 21.30
N ASN A 296 10.72 8.45 21.97
CA ASN A 296 10.71 8.38 23.43
C ASN A 296 12.11 8.62 23.97
N ARG A 297 13.12 8.04 23.31
CA ARG A 297 14.53 8.27 23.64
C ARG A 297 14.96 9.72 23.36
N MET A 298 14.47 10.35 22.30
CA MET A 298 14.71 11.79 22.04
C MET A 298 14.08 12.67 23.12
N ALA A 299 12.86 12.37 23.57
CA ALA A 299 12.21 13.11 24.65
C ALA A 299 12.95 12.94 25.99
N LEU A 300 13.47 11.75 26.30
CA LEU A 300 14.36 11.54 27.44
C LEU A 300 15.66 12.31 27.33
N ASP A 301 16.29 12.35 26.16
CA ASP A 301 17.53 13.13 25.96
C ASP A 301 17.26 14.62 26.14
N MET A 302 16.14 15.13 25.62
CA MET A 302 15.68 16.50 25.88
C MET A 302 15.48 16.76 27.37
N LEU A 303 14.77 15.87 28.08
CA LEU A 303 14.55 15.98 29.52
C LEU A 303 15.88 16.01 30.29
N ASN A 304 16.80 15.10 29.99
CA ASN A 304 18.10 15.04 30.65
C ASN A 304 18.94 16.30 30.39
N ARG A 305 18.89 16.84 29.17
CA ARG A 305 19.57 18.08 28.81
C ARG A 305 19.01 19.29 29.54
N VAL A 306 17.67 19.42 29.61
CA VAL A 306 17.04 20.50 30.38
C VAL A 306 17.43 20.39 31.85
N GLY A 307 17.48 19.17 32.41
CA GLY A 307 17.96 18.93 33.78
C GLY A 307 19.40 19.41 33.98
N TRP A 308 20.31 19.05 33.06
CA TRP A 308 21.71 19.47 33.11
C TRP A 308 21.92 20.97 32.98
N ALA A 309 21.12 21.64 32.16
CA ALA A 309 21.19 23.08 31.98
C ALA A 309 20.72 23.82 33.23
N ILE A 310 19.82 23.21 34.00
CA ILE A 310 19.41 23.74 35.29
C ILE A 310 20.54 23.59 36.32
N ASP A 311 21.26 22.47 36.31
CA ASP A 311 22.19 22.07 37.39
C ASP A 311 23.65 22.57 37.27
N ASN A 312 24.19 22.81 36.07
CA ASN A 312 25.65 22.96 35.89
C ASN A 312 26.05 24.23 35.13
N GLN A 313 27.02 24.98 35.68
CA GLN A 313 27.51 26.28 35.15
C GLN A 313 28.26 26.17 33.83
N ASP A 314 28.86 25.01 33.57
CA ASP A 314 29.75 24.79 32.42
C ASP A 314 29.12 23.90 31.34
N SER A 315 27.83 23.56 31.46
CA SER A 315 27.17 22.64 30.53
C SER A 315 26.49 23.40 29.37
N THR A 316 27.04 23.25 28.17
CA THR A 316 26.27 23.58 26.95
C THR A 316 25.22 22.49 26.74
N ILE A 317 23.94 22.86 26.63
CA ILE A 317 22.90 21.98 26.07
C ILE A 317 23.39 21.55 24.68
N GLY A 318 23.89 20.32 24.54
CA GLY A 318 24.40 19.85 23.24
C GLY A 318 25.59 18.90 23.28
N GLY A 319 26.27 18.76 24.42
CA GLY A 319 27.36 17.77 24.54
C GLY A 319 26.89 16.35 24.25
N ALA A 320 27.53 15.65 23.31
CA ALA A 320 27.38 14.20 23.18
C ALA A 320 28.11 13.55 24.36
N GLY A 321 27.41 12.74 25.16
CA GLY A 321 28.00 12.05 26.31
C GLY A 321 27.74 12.71 27.68
N LEU A 322 26.70 13.53 27.82
CA LEU A 322 26.22 13.93 29.14
C LEU A 322 25.81 12.68 29.94
N ALA A 323 26.33 12.54 31.16
CA ALA A 323 25.87 11.49 32.06
C ALA A 323 24.37 11.64 32.35
N TRP A 324 23.69 10.57 32.70
CA TRP A 324 22.30 10.67 33.13
C TRP A 324 22.23 11.38 34.49
N SER A 325 21.54 12.52 34.57
CA SER A 325 21.47 13.35 35.79
C SER A 325 20.11 13.29 36.49
N LEU A 326 19.12 12.63 35.88
CA LEU A 326 17.76 12.66 36.39
C LEU A 326 17.44 11.55 37.39
N SER A 327 18.21 10.47 37.44
CA SER A 327 18.02 9.35 38.37
C SER A 327 19.31 8.55 38.57
N ASP A 328 19.27 7.53 39.45
CA ASP A 328 20.41 6.62 39.72
C ASP A 328 20.82 5.75 38.51
N SER A 329 19.96 5.63 37.48
CA SER A 329 20.26 4.91 36.24
C SER A 329 19.38 5.36 35.08
N ASN A 330 19.98 5.49 33.89
CA ASN A 330 19.28 5.75 32.63
C ASN A 330 18.17 4.71 32.38
N PRO A 331 16.95 5.10 31.93
CA PRO A 331 15.91 4.15 31.55
C PRO A 331 16.40 3.10 30.55
N SER A 332 15.95 1.86 30.72
CA SER A 332 16.23 0.77 29.79
C SER A 332 15.38 0.90 28.53
N ASP A 333 15.75 0.21 27.45
CA ASP A 333 14.94 0.23 26.22
C ASP A 333 13.54 -0.37 26.43
N GLY A 334 13.38 -1.28 27.41
CA GLY A 334 12.08 -1.83 27.80
C GLY A 334 11.15 -0.79 28.42
N ASP A 335 11.70 0.27 29.00
CA ASP A 335 10.93 1.38 29.59
C ASP A 335 10.38 2.34 28.53
N LEU A 336 10.76 2.18 27.26
CA LEU A 336 10.35 3.03 26.13
C LEU A 336 9.11 2.51 25.38
N ALA A 337 8.45 1.48 25.91
CA ALA A 337 7.30 0.86 25.25
C ALA A 337 6.09 1.80 25.16
N TRP A 338 5.49 1.89 23.98
CA TRP A 338 4.29 2.67 23.73
C TRP A 338 3.06 2.11 24.47
N LYS A 339 2.18 3.02 24.90
CA LYS A 339 0.84 2.72 25.43
C LYS A 339 -0.19 3.23 24.43
N THR A 340 -1.07 2.35 23.96
CA THR A 340 -2.20 2.74 23.11
C THR A 340 -3.18 3.59 23.91
N THR A 341 -3.46 4.81 23.46
CA THR A 341 -4.42 5.72 24.11
C THR A 341 -5.80 5.63 23.47
N ASN A 342 -5.83 5.49 22.15
CA ASN A 342 -7.03 5.26 21.36
C ASN A 342 -6.66 4.50 20.07
N THR A 343 -7.62 4.36 19.14
CA THR A 343 -7.41 3.60 17.91
C THR A 343 -6.34 4.20 17.00
N THR A 344 -6.12 5.51 17.00
CA THR A 344 -5.19 6.24 16.10
C THR A 344 -4.05 6.92 16.85
N SER A 345 -3.88 6.68 18.15
CA SER A 345 -2.88 7.36 18.96
C SER A 345 -2.21 6.42 19.94
N VAL A 346 -0.90 6.64 20.09
CA VAL A 346 -0.07 6.02 21.10
C VAL A 346 0.60 7.13 21.91
N SER A 347 0.78 6.87 23.19
CA SER A 347 1.51 7.76 24.09
C SER A 347 2.55 6.98 24.88
N TRP A 348 3.57 7.68 25.32
CA TRP A 348 4.54 7.17 26.26
C TRP A 348 4.82 8.27 27.28
N ASP A 349 4.89 7.86 28.55
CA ASP A 349 5.11 8.77 29.67
C ASP A 349 6.22 8.20 30.53
N TRP A 350 7.12 9.06 30.97
CA TRP A 350 8.11 8.77 31.98
C TRP A 350 8.06 9.84 33.05
N SER A 351 8.20 9.44 34.30
CA SER A 351 8.35 10.36 35.42
C SER A 351 9.33 9.82 36.45
N HIS A 352 9.97 10.74 37.16
CA HIS A 352 10.86 10.46 38.25
C HIS A 352 10.72 11.53 39.33
N HIS A 353 10.84 11.07 40.58
CA HIS A 353 10.89 11.90 41.76
C HIS A 353 12.14 11.53 42.56
N ALA A 354 12.97 12.53 42.87
CA ALA A 354 14.11 12.41 43.76
C ALA A 354 14.03 13.46 44.86
N GLU A 355 14.32 13.04 46.09
CA GLU A 355 14.45 13.96 47.21
C GLU A 355 15.62 13.58 48.11
N GLN A 356 16.31 14.60 48.61
CA GLN A 356 17.21 14.49 49.74
C GLN A 356 16.78 15.49 50.79
N THR A 357 16.22 14.98 51.89
CA THR A 357 15.65 15.82 52.96
C THR A 357 16.64 16.13 54.08
N SER A 358 17.86 15.58 54.02
CA SER A 358 18.88 15.71 55.06
C SER A 358 20.21 16.28 54.54
N GLY A 359 20.89 17.08 55.37
CA GLY A 359 22.18 17.68 55.03
C GLY A 359 22.14 19.21 54.88
N PHE A 360 23.26 19.79 54.44
CA PHE A 360 23.40 21.23 54.22
C PHE A 360 22.66 21.74 52.97
N SER A 361 22.28 20.83 52.08
CA SER A 361 21.61 21.16 50.81
C SER A 361 20.46 20.20 50.50
N PRO A 362 19.32 20.29 51.21
CA PRO A 362 18.14 19.53 50.85
C PRO A 362 17.68 19.87 49.43
N TYR A 363 17.22 18.87 48.68
CA TYR A 363 16.67 19.08 47.34
C TYR A 363 15.43 18.23 47.11
N TRP A 364 14.55 18.74 46.26
CA TRP A 364 13.42 18.02 45.68
C TRP A 364 13.46 18.21 44.17
N HIS A 365 13.18 17.14 43.46
CA HIS A 365 13.29 17.08 42.01
C HIS A 365 12.17 16.20 41.48
N ASP A 366 11.32 16.80 40.65
CA ASP A 366 10.34 16.11 39.83
C ASP A 366 10.71 16.30 38.36
N SER A 367 10.61 15.24 37.58
CA SER A 367 10.78 15.31 36.14
C SER A 367 9.83 14.36 35.46
N ASP A 368 9.21 14.83 34.40
CA ASP A 368 8.33 14.04 33.60
C ASP A 368 8.44 14.43 32.13
N THR A 369 8.19 13.47 31.27
CA THR A 369 8.04 13.72 29.85
C THR A 369 6.94 12.84 29.32
N GLN A 370 6.10 13.43 28.48
CA GLN A 370 5.05 12.75 27.75
C GLN A 370 5.32 12.92 26.26
N VAL A 371 5.14 11.84 25.52
CA VAL A 371 5.24 11.79 24.08
C VAL A 371 3.96 11.20 23.53
N THR A 372 3.40 11.84 22.51
CA THR A 372 2.20 11.39 21.82
C THR A 372 2.43 11.36 20.32
N VAL A 373 2.07 10.25 19.70
CA VAL A 373 1.99 10.09 18.25
C VAL A 373 0.52 9.87 17.90
N GLU A 374 0.01 10.62 16.94
CA GLU A 374 -1.38 10.57 16.49
C GLU A 374 -1.43 10.49 14.97
N LEU A 375 -2.20 9.53 14.46
CA LEU A 375 -2.58 9.44 13.07
C LEU A 375 -3.77 10.36 12.80
N ASP A 376 -3.51 11.45 12.07
CA ASP A 376 -4.49 12.45 11.66
C ASP A 376 -4.93 12.17 10.22
N THR A 377 -5.96 11.33 10.11
CA THR A 377 -6.53 10.89 8.83
C THR A 377 -7.13 12.05 8.03
N LYS A 378 -7.59 13.11 8.70
CA LYS A 378 -8.22 14.28 8.05
C LYS A 378 -7.22 15.16 7.32
N ASN A 379 -6.04 15.33 7.91
CA ASN A 379 -4.97 16.14 7.33
C ASN A 379 -3.92 15.31 6.59
N ASN A 380 -4.15 14.00 6.45
CA ASN A 380 -3.21 13.04 5.87
C ASN A 380 -1.82 13.14 6.52
N ALA A 381 -1.80 13.11 7.84
CA ALA A 381 -0.64 13.45 8.63
C ALA A 381 -0.44 12.48 9.79
N ILE A 382 0.81 12.33 10.23
CA ILE A 382 1.15 11.74 11.51
C ILE A 382 1.73 12.86 12.37
N ASN A 383 0.97 13.23 13.39
CA ASN A 383 1.32 14.29 14.33
C ASN A 383 2.11 13.70 15.48
N PHE A 384 3.24 14.31 15.76
CA PHE A 384 4.02 14.04 16.96
C PHE A 384 4.01 15.26 17.85
N SER A 385 3.88 15.00 19.14
CA SER A 385 4.08 16.00 20.18
C SER A 385 4.80 15.41 21.36
N ALA A 386 5.66 16.21 21.98
CA ALA A 386 6.28 15.88 23.24
C ALA A 386 6.19 17.09 24.17
N ASN A 387 5.96 16.81 25.44
CA ASN A 387 5.89 17.77 26.52
C ASN A 387 6.79 17.29 27.65
N THR A 388 7.86 18.02 27.88
CA THR A 388 8.91 17.72 28.85
C THR A 388 8.82 18.75 29.97
N HIS A 389 8.73 18.30 31.21
CA HIS A 389 8.59 19.16 32.39
C HIS A 389 9.61 18.77 33.47
N ILE A 390 10.24 19.79 34.05
CA ILE A 390 11.15 19.66 35.18
C ILE A 390 10.75 20.67 36.24
N TRP A 391 10.59 20.17 37.46
CA TRP A 391 10.46 21.01 38.64
C TRP A 391 11.58 20.66 39.62
N ARG A 392 12.27 21.67 40.13
CA ARG A 392 13.29 21.49 41.17
C ARG A 392 13.17 22.55 42.25
N GLU A 393 13.44 22.14 43.47
CA GLU A 393 13.54 23.00 44.64
C GLU A 393 14.80 22.64 45.41
N ASN A 394 15.77 23.54 45.43
CA ASN A 394 17.01 23.41 46.18
C ASN A 394 17.00 24.33 47.39
N HIS A 395 17.37 23.80 48.54
CA HIS A 395 17.54 24.57 49.77
C HIS A 395 19.03 24.64 50.10
N THR A 396 19.48 25.80 50.61
CA THR A 396 20.79 25.92 51.25
C THR A 396 20.59 26.27 52.72
N VAL A 397 21.11 25.43 53.61
CA VAL A 397 20.96 25.57 55.06
C VAL A 397 22.27 26.06 55.64
N THR A 398 22.37 27.36 55.92
CA THR A 398 23.59 27.97 56.45
C THR A 398 23.42 28.30 57.93
N PRO A 399 24.24 27.73 58.84
CA PRO A 399 24.23 28.13 60.24
C PRO A 399 24.95 29.48 60.39
N ILE A 400 24.24 30.53 60.80
CA ILE A 400 24.79 31.87 61.05
C ILE A 400 24.44 32.30 62.47
N ASN A 401 25.46 32.53 63.32
CA ASN A 401 25.31 33.12 64.66
C ASN A 401 24.21 32.49 65.55
N ARG A 402 24.16 31.14 65.62
CA ARG A 402 23.15 30.33 66.35
C ARG A 402 21.74 30.30 65.75
N THR A 403 21.54 30.91 64.59
CA THR A 403 20.29 30.84 63.83
C THR A 403 20.54 30.08 62.53
N THR A 404 19.55 29.30 62.08
CA THR A 404 19.60 28.62 60.78
C THR A 404 18.98 29.51 59.73
N MET A 405 19.75 29.89 58.71
CA MET A 405 19.20 30.54 57.52
C MET A 405 18.90 29.46 56.47
N VAL A 406 17.67 29.46 55.94
CA VAL A 406 17.25 28.55 54.86
C VAL A 406 16.98 29.39 53.62
N GLU A 407 17.84 29.21 52.63
CA GLU A 407 17.72 29.85 51.32
C GLU A 407 17.06 28.86 50.37
N LYS A 408 16.18 29.33 49.49
CA LYS A 408 15.40 28.49 48.59
C LYS A 408 15.54 29.00 47.17
N CYS A 409 15.77 28.07 46.24
CA CYS A 409 15.66 28.30 44.82
C CYS A 409 14.72 27.25 44.23
N LYS A 410 13.67 27.70 43.53
CA LYS A 410 12.74 26.86 42.80
C LYS A 410 12.81 27.18 41.32
N ILE A 411 12.74 26.16 40.49
CA ILE A 411 12.65 26.29 39.04
C ILE A 411 11.57 25.34 38.52
N ASN A 412 10.75 25.85 37.62
CA ASN A 412 9.81 25.06 36.85
C ASN A 412 10.08 25.36 35.36
N ALA A 413 10.49 24.34 34.63
CA ALA A 413 10.81 24.42 33.22
C ALA A 413 9.92 23.47 32.43
N THR A 414 9.34 23.94 31.34
CA THR A 414 8.58 23.14 30.38
C THR A 414 9.14 23.38 28.98
N VAL A 415 9.30 22.30 28.21
CA VAL A 415 9.66 22.32 26.79
C VAL A 415 8.64 21.49 26.01
N LYS A 416 7.94 22.12 25.07
CA LYS A 416 6.98 21.49 24.17
C LYS A 416 7.47 21.59 22.73
N TRP A 417 7.45 20.47 22.04
CA TRP A 417 7.90 20.37 20.66
C TRP A 417 7.12 19.30 19.90
N GLY A 418 7.17 19.36 18.56
CA GLY A 418 6.38 18.49 17.71
C GLY A 418 6.81 18.52 16.25
N PHE A 419 6.45 17.50 15.49
CA PHE A 419 6.64 17.49 14.04
C PHE A 419 5.45 16.79 13.37
N VAL A 420 5.29 17.07 12.08
CA VAL A 420 4.25 16.47 11.26
C VAL A 420 4.92 15.70 10.14
N PHE A 421 4.62 14.41 10.06
CA PHE A 421 4.96 13.60 8.90
C PHE A 421 3.77 13.55 7.94
N THR A 422 4.04 13.63 6.65
CA THR A 422 3.04 13.38 5.61
C THR A 422 3.57 12.33 4.64
N LEU A 423 2.72 11.39 4.23
CA LEU A 423 3.07 10.46 3.17
C LEU A 423 3.13 11.22 1.84
N THR A 424 4.11 10.91 1.01
CA THR A 424 4.32 11.54 -0.29
C THR A 424 4.73 10.52 -1.33
N SER A 425 4.52 10.84 -2.61
CA SER A 425 5.02 10.02 -3.72
C SER A 425 6.47 10.42 -4.02
N VAL A 426 7.35 9.45 -4.26
CA VAL A 426 8.74 9.73 -4.66
C VAL A 426 8.98 9.40 -6.13
N ALA A 427 9.98 10.03 -6.73
CA ALA A 427 10.23 10.01 -8.19
C ALA A 427 10.45 8.60 -8.78
N ASP A 428 10.84 7.61 -7.99
CA ASP A 428 11.06 6.22 -8.44
C ASP A 428 9.80 5.35 -8.42
N GLY A 429 8.65 5.89 -8.02
CA GLY A 429 7.37 5.17 -7.96
C GLY A 429 7.13 4.40 -6.67
N ALA A 430 7.91 4.69 -5.64
CA ALA A 430 7.66 4.26 -4.26
C ALA A 430 6.90 5.35 -3.49
N LEU A 431 6.47 5.01 -2.27
CA LEU A 431 6.07 6.02 -1.29
C LEU A 431 7.29 6.47 -0.50
N GLY A 432 7.30 7.74 -0.12
CA GLY A 432 8.20 8.29 0.87
C GLY A 432 7.43 9.05 1.94
N VAL A 433 8.15 9.53 2.94
CA VAL A 433 7.60 10.44 3.95
C VAL A 433 8.27 11.79 3.76
N SER A 434 7.49 12.86 3.78
CA SER A 434 8.02 14.20 3.95
C SER A 434 7.79 14.64 5.39
N THR A 435 8.83 15.24 5.99
CA THR A 435 8.75 15.85 7.31
C THR A 435 8.55 17.34 7.18
N LYS A 436 7.50 17.86 7.83
CA LYS A 436 7.41 19.27 8.15
C LYS A 436 7.56 19.44 9.65
N ALA A 437 8.69 20.03 10.06
CA ALA A 437 8.89 20.46 11.43
C ALA A 437 7.82 21.50 11.81
N SER A 438 7.10 21.26 12.92
CA SER A 438 6.27 22.28 13.57
C SER A 438 6.93 22.85 14.83
N TYR A 439 8.09 22.32 15.24
CA TYR A 439 8.84 22.70 16.44
C TYR A 439 9.65 23.99 16.33
N SER A 440 9.51 24.82 15.29
CA SER A 440 10.36 26.01 15.12
C SER A 440 9.63 27.32 15.44
N PRO A 441 9.94 27.99 16.57
CA PRO A 441 10.73 27.51 17.72
C PRO A 441 9.91 26.63 18.68
N PRO A 442 10.56 25.80 19.53
CA PRO A 442 9.86 25.01 20.53
C PRO A 442 9.22 25.93 21.55
N GLN A 443 8.05 25.54 22.06
CA GLN A 443 7.33 26.32 23.07
C GLN A 443 7.92 26.01 24.43
N THR A 444 8.46 27.02 25.10
CA THR A 444 9.07 26.87 26.41
C THR A 444 8.32 27.69 27.46
N SER A 445 8.48 27.31 28.72
CA SER A 445 8.07 28.12 29.87
C SER A 445 9.07 27.89 30.98
N LEU A 446 9.55 28.97 31.60
CA LEU A 446 10.47 28.93 32.72
C LEU A 446 9.98 29.87 33.82
N THR A 447 9.76 29.34 35.02
CA THR A 447 9.57 30.16 36.23
C THR A 447 10.68 29.86 37.22
N LYS A 448 11.22 30.92 37.83
CA LYS A 448 12.30 30.84 38.81
C LYS A 448 11.90 31.67 40.03
N GLU A 449 11.94 31.06 41.20
CA GLU A 449 11.75 31.72 42.50
C GLU A 449 13.02 31.58 43.31
N GLN A 450 13.55 32.68 43.85
CA GLN A 450 14.82 32.65 44.57
C GLN A 450 14.74 33.61 45.76
N THR A 451 15.05 33.12 46.97
CA THR A 451 14.99 33.91 48.21
C THR A 451 16.32 34.56 48.60
N SER A 452 17.42 34.21 47.94
CA SER A 452 18.77 34.76 48.18
C SER A 452 19.70 34.52 46.98
N ASN A 453 20.87 35.15 46.91
CA ASN A 453 21.85 34.89 45.85
C ASN A 453 22.62 33.57 45.99
N PHE A 454 22.38 32.79 47.05
CA PHE A 454 23.01 31.50 47.28
C PHE A 454 22.11 30.37 46.76
N GLY A 455 22.67 29.52 45.91
CA GLY A 455 21.93 28.55 45.10
C GLY A 455 21.47 29.19 43.79
N HIS A 456 22.19 28.96 42.70
CA HIS A 456 21.85 29.46 41.38
C HIS A 456 21.56 28.28 40.45
N PHE A 457 20.43 28.36 39.75
CA PHE A 457 20.21 27.59 38.52
C PHE A 457 20.71 28.40 37.33
N GLU A 458 21.22 27.71 36.31
CA GLU A 458 22.02 28.32 35.24
C GLU A 458 21.21 28.82 34.05
N VAL A 459 20.15 28.12 33.64
CA VAL A 459 19.19 28.69 32.69
C VAL A 459 18.51 29.89 33.34
N GLN A 460 18.74 31.09 32.80
CA GLN A 460 18.24 32.35 33.36
C GLN A 460 16.99 32.85 32.66
N SER A 461 16.67 32.35 31.46
CA SER A 461 15.51 32.81 30.72
C SER A 461 14.86 31.74 29.85
N ASP A 462 13.59 31.97 29.56
CA ASP A 462 12.82 31.19 28.60
C ASP A 462 13.43 31.24 27.18
N ALA A 463 14.03 32.38 26.79
CA ALA A 463 14.69 32.54 25.50
C ALA A 463 15.94 31.64 25.36
N GLU A 464 16.74 31.52 26.41
CA GLU A 464 17.88 30.60 26.45
C GLU A 464 17.43 29.14 26.39
N LEU A 465 16.37 28.79 27.13
CA LEU A 465 15.79 27.44 27.09
C LEU A 465 15.28 27.10 25.68
N SER A 466 14.56 28.03 25.04
CA SER A 466 14.01 27.86 23.69
C SER A 466 15.11 27.72 22.63
N ALA A 467 16.14 28.59 22.67
CA ALA A 467 17.26 28.54 21.72
C ALA A 467 18.02 27.20 21.83
N ASN A 468 18.33 26.78 23.04
CA ASN A 468 19.05 25.53 23.27
C ASN A 468 18.21 24.28 22.92
N ALA A 469 16.92 24.28 23.25
CA ALA A 469 16.01 23.21 22.85
C ALA A 469 15.92 23.12 21.32
N LYS A 470 15.88 24.28 20.64
CA LYS A 470 15.90 24.35 19.18
C LYS A 470 17.19 23.76 18.61
N ASP A 471 18.35 24.17 19.10
CA ASP A 471 19.65 23.68 18.60
C ASP A 471 19.78 22.15 18.78
N HIS A 472 19.29 21.62 19.90
CA HIS A 472 19.23 20.18 20.12
C HIS A 472 18.33 19.47 19.11
N LEU A 473 17.10 19.96 18.92
CA LEU A 473 16.18 19.38 17.94
C LEU A 473 16.75 19.44 16.52
N ASP A 474 17.30 20.58 16.10
CA ASP A 474 17.94 20.73 14.78
C ASP A 474 19.08 19.72 14.59
N GLY A 475 19.89 19.49 15.64
CA GLY A 475 21.01 18.53 15.60
C GLY A 475 20.62 17.05 15.57
N VAL A 476 19.43 16.69 16.08
CA VAL A 476 18.93 15.30 16.07
C VAL A 476 18.03 15.03 14.87
N MET A 477 17.24 16.02 14.43
CA MET A 477 16.31 15.88 13.31
C MET A 477 17.01 15.52 12.00
N GLY A 478 18.25 16.00 11.79
CA GLY A 478 19.09 15.60 10.65
C GLY A 478 19.60 14.15 10.69
N LYS A 479 19.34 13.42 11.79
CA LYS A 479 19.74 12.01 12.01
C LYS A 479 18.53 11.07 12.11
N ILE A 480 17.32 11.57 11.86
CA ILE A 480 16.12 10.75 11.89
C ILE A 480 16.02 9.96 10.58
N ASP A 481 16.41 8.70 10.63
CA ASP A 481 16.28 7.78 9.50
C ASP A 481 14.83 7.32 9.26
N LEU A 482 13.84 7.76 10.04
CA LEU A 482 12.43 7.35 9.83
C LEU A 482 11.91 7.68 8.42
N VAL A 483 12.35 8.79 7.83
CA VAL A 483 12.01 9.14 6.44
C VAL A 483 12.60 8.13 5.47
N HIS A 484 13.86 7.74 5.69
CA HIS A 484 14.56 6.74 4.88
C HIS A 484 13.93 5.36 5.04
N ASP A 485 13.67 4.96 6.29
CA ASP A 485 13.07 3.67 6.64
C ASP A 485 11.70 3.46 6.02
N VAL A 486 10.83 4.46 6.07
CA VAL A 486 9.49 4.35 5.45
C VAL A 486 9.63 4.30 3.93
N ALA A 487 10.52 5.10 3.34
CA ALA A 487 10.76 5.05 1.90
C ALA A 487 11.31 3.68 1.45
N GLU A 488 12.26 3.12 2.21
CA GLU A 488 12.86 1.83 1.91
C GLU A 488 11.87 0.67 2.12
N ALA A 489 11.01 0.76 3.14
CA ALA A 489 9.92 -0.18 3.38
C ALA A 489 8.97 -0.29 2.18
N PHE A 490 8.59 0.84 1.57
CA PHE A 490 7.67 0.87 0.43
C PHE A 490 8.34 0.60 -0.92
N LYS A 491 9.65 0.86 -1.06
CA LYS A 491 10.40 0.60 -2.31
C LYS A 491 10.28 -0.84 -2.79
N ASN A 492 10.18 -1.79 -1.85
CA ASN A 492 10.09 -3.22 -2.14
C ASN A 492 8.64 -3.72 -2.21
N HIS A 493 7.66 -2.87 -1.85
CA HIS A 493 6.27 -3.29 -1.69
C HIS A 493 5.50 -3.36 -3.01
N SER A 494 5.79 -2.49 -3.99
CA SER A 494 5.16 -2.56 -5.33
C SER A 494 5.58 -3.79 -6.14
N GLN A 495 6.54 -4.58 -5.66
CA GLN A 495 7.09 -5.75 -6.35
C GLN A 495 6.31 -7.04 -6.04
N PHE A 496 5.19 -6.96 -5.31
CA PHE A 496 4.40 -8.14 -4.98
C PHE A 496 3.25 -8.41 -5.96
N VAL A 497 2.87 -7.44 -6.79
CA VAL A 497 1.86 -7.61 -7.83
C VAL A 497 2.35 -6.99 -9.14
N PHE A 498 2.35 -7.78 -10.22
CA PHE A 498 2.80 -7.38 -11.57
C PHE A 498 1.68 -7.62 -12.60
N PRO A 499 0.68 -6.74 -12.71
CA PRO A 499 -0.36 -6.92 -13.71
C PRO A 499 0.26 -6.72 -15.08
N GLY A 500 -0.15 -7.55 -16.04
CA GLY A 500 0.46 -7.58 -17.36
C GLY A 500 1.97 -7.85 -17.40
N GLY A 501 2.59 -8.25 -16.28
CA GLY A 501 4.05 -8.31 -16.12
C GLY A 501 4.74 -6.95 -15.93
N GLY A 502 4.02 -5.84 -15.85
CA GLY A 502 4.55 -4.49 -15.63
C GLY A 502 4.71 -4.12 -14.15
N VAL A 503 5.25 -2.92 -13.88
CA VAL A 503 5.47 -2.39 -12.52
C VAL A 503 4.63 -1.12 -12.33
N PHE A 504 4.03 -0.97 -11.15
CA PHE A 504 3.30 0.23 -10.79
C PHE A 504 4.17 1.32 -10.17
N PHE A 505 3.81 2.55 -10.50
CA PHE A 505 4.15 3.78 -9.79
C PHE A 505 3.07 4.05 -8.74
N MET A 506 3.48 4.15 -7.49
CA MET A 506 2.63 4.56 -6.37
C MET A 506 2.50 6.07 -6.33
N LYS A 507 1.27 6.59 -6.26
CA LYS A 507 0.98 8.01 -6.21
C LYS A 507 -0.06 8.37 -5.15
N ASP A 508 -0.05 9.64 -4.77
CA ASP A 508 -1.07 10.29 -3.95
C ASP A 508 -1.45 9.49 -2.67
N PRO A 509 -0.47 9.07 -1.84
CA PRO A 509 -0.77 8.29 -0.64
C PRO A 509 -1.61 9.10 0.34
N ALA A 510 -2.66 8.49 0.89
CA ALA A 510 -3.55 9.09 1.85
C ALA A 510 -3.98 8.09 2.93
N PHE A 511 -4.33 8.59 4.12
CA PHE A 511 -5.04 7.79 5.11
C PHE A 511 -6.56 7.90 4.90
N ASN A 512 -7.28 6.77 4.96
CA ASN A 512 -8.75 6.78 5.03
C ASN A 512 -9.24 7.02 6.48
N ASP A 513 -10.55 7.12 6.68
CA ASP A 513 -11.16 7.34 8.01
C ASP A 513 -10.86 6.22 9.02
N ASP A 514 -10.57 5.01 8.55
CA ASP A 514 -10.20 3.85 9.39
C ASP A 514 -8.68 3.80 9.67
N GLY A 515 -7.90 4.72 9.10
CA GLY A 515 -6.44 4.82 9.26
C GLY A 515 -5.62 3.93 8.33
N ASP A 516 -6.25 3.29 7.34
CA ASP A 516 -5.57 2.50 6.32
C ASP A 516 -4.84 3.42 5.33
N VAL A 517 -3.69 2.97 4.80
CA VAL A 517 -2.95 3.69 3.76
C VAL A 517 -3.54 3.34 2.40
N VAL A 518 -4.07 4.33 1.69
CA VAL A 518 -4.60 4.24 0.34
C VAL A 518 -3.63 4.88 -0.64
N VAL A 519 -3.36 4.22 -1.76
CA VAL A 519 -2.35 4.62 -2.74
C VAL A 519 -2.91 4.46 -4.13
N GLY A 520 -2.81 5.48 -4.97
CA GLY A 520 -3.12 5.36 -6.40
C GLY A 520 -2.03 4.59 -7.14
N LEU A 521 -2.42 3.75 -8.10
CA LEU A 521 -1.48 2.99 -8.93
C LEU A 521 -1.55 3.45 -10.39
N THR A 522 -0.40 3.59 -11.04
CA THR A 522 -0.30 3.86 -12.48
C THR A 522 0.89 3.09 -13.04
N TYR A 523 0.81 2.49 -14.23
CA TYR A 523 1.98 1.79 -14.77
C TYR A 523 3.14 2.76 -14.99
N LYS A 524 4.35 2.30 -14.69
CA LYS A 524 5.56 2.99 -15.10
C LYS A 524 5.58 2.98 -16.64
N GLN A 525 5.50 4.17 -17.25
CA GLN A 525 5.75 4.30 -18.68
C GLN A 525 7.22 3.99 -18.92
N GLU A 526 7.51 3.07 -19.85
CA GLU A 526 8.87 2.77 -20.29
C GLU A 526 9.42 3.85 -21.23
#